data_AF-A0A7J3M3D1-F1
#
_entry.id   AF-A0A7J3M3D1-F1
#
_cell.length_a   1.000
_cell.length_b   1.000
_cell.length_c   1.000
_cell.angle_alpha   90.00
_cell.angle_beta   90.00
_cell.angle_gamma   90.00
#
_symmetry.space_group_name_H-M   'P 1'
#
loop_
_entity.id
_entity.type
_entity.pdbx_description
1 polymer ?
#
loop_
_entity_poly.entity_id
_entity_poly.type
_entity_poly.pdbx_seq_one_letter_code
_entity_poly.pdbx_strand_id
1 'polypeptide(L)'
;SLKALKDIIDLRKFIDSSKAPKGMSLAKILFNILVKHDYSSLGEFHKKTLFIGFMHFQDLYNYDIARVERCEIHYATPDGRIIPFCTFNVLPEIYRDRIQEQFGVSIEEWERKTGRKLKDDIYRVVRRPR
;
A
#
# COMPACT_ATOMS: atom_id res chain seq x y z
N SER A 1 15.88 2.38 26.23
CA SER A 1 15.62 1.68 27.51
C SER A 1 16.14 0.24 27.41
N LEU A 2 16.46 -0.41 28.54
CA LEU A 2 16.87 -1.84 28.58
C LEU A 2 15.86 -2.77 27.87
N LYS A 3 14.58 -2.42 27.91
CA LYS A 3 13.49 -3.12 27.23
C LYS A 3 13.65 -3.13 25.71
N ALA A 4 13.90 -1.96 25.10
CA ALA A 4 14.09 -1.86 23.64
C ALA A 4 15.29 -2.69 23.13
N LEU A 5 16.35 -2.79 23.93
CA LEU A 5 17.51 -3.60 23.58
C LEU A 5 17.17 -5.10 23.60
N LYS A 6 16.40 -5.55 24.59
CA LYS A 6 15.89 -6.92 24.67
C LYS A 6 14.98 -7.25 23.49
N ASP A 7 14.05 -6.36 23.14
CA ASP A 7 13.12 -6.54 22.03
C ASP A 7 13.86 -6.70 20.69
N ILE A 8 14.96 -5.95 20.47
CA ILE A 8 15.81 -6.09 19.28
C ILE A 8 16.53 -7.44 19.24
N ILE A 9 17.00 -7.93 20.39
CA ILE A 9 17.65 -9.24 20.49
C ILE A 9 16.65 -10.36 20.19
N ASP A 10 15.44 -10.27 20.72
CA ASP A 10 14.38 -11.25 20.45
C ASP A 10 13.95 -11.21 18.97
N LEU A 11 13.91 -10.02 18.34
CA LEU A 11 13.58 -9.90 16.92
C LEU A 11 14.56 -10.65 16.00
N ARG A 12 15.83 -10.75 16.38
CA ARG A 12 16.84 -11.50 15.60
C ARG A 12 16.50 -12.98 15.46
N LYS A 13 15.73 -13.57 16.38
CA LYS A 13 15.31 -14.98 16.31
C LYS A 13 14.36 -15.24 15.14
N PHE A 14 13.65 -14.21 14.68
CA PHE A 14 12.73 -14.29 13.55
C PHE A 14 13.39 -13.95 12.20
N ILE A 15 14.70 -13.68 12.18
CA ILE A 15 15.44 -13.26 10.99
C ILE A 15 16.40 -14.37 10.58
N ASP A 16 16.07 -15.07 9.48
CA ASP A 16 17.00 -15.99 8.83
C ASP A 16 18.03 -15.21 8.02
N SER A 17 19.18 -14.96 8.64
CA SER A 17 20.28 -14.20 8.02
C SER A 17 20.92 -14.94 6.83
N SER A 18 20.73 -16.26 6.71
CA SER A 18 21.27 -17.04 5.59
C SER A 18 20.51 -16.80 4.28
N LYS A 19 19.23 -16.41 4.37
CA LYS A 19 18.36 -16.11 3.23
C LYS A 19 18.19 -14.62 2.96
N ALA A 20 18.82 -13.77 3.78
CA ALA A 20 18.71 -12.33 3.63
C ALA A 20 19.38 -11.86 2.33
N PRO A 21 18.76 -10.91 1.59
CA PRO A 21 19.36 -10.35 0.39
C PRO A 21 20.67 -9.60 0.70
N LYS A 22 21.66 -9.73 -0.19
CA LYS A 22 22.97 -9.09 -0.03
C LYS A 22 22.79 -7.57 0.11
N GLY A 23 23.38 -6.98 1.15
CA GLY A 23 23.31 -5.53 1.42
C GLY A 23 22.10 -5.07 2.24
N MET A 24 21.26 -5.98 2.75
CA MET A 24 20.18 -5.68 3.68
C MET A 24 20.51 -6.20 5.09
N SER A 25 20.83 -5.29 6.01
CA SER A 25 20.98 -5.64 7.43
C SER A 25 19.72 -5.26 8.20
N LEU A 26 18.75 -6.18 8.23
CA LEU A 26 17.46 -5.97 8.88
C LEU A 26 17.62 -5.58 10.36
N ALA A 27 18.55 -6.23 11.08
CA ALA A 27 18.88 -5.89 12.47
C ALA A 27 19.41 -4.44 12.63
N LYS A 28 20.23 -3.94 11.70
CA LYS A 28 20.73 -2.55 11.75
C LYS A 28 19.61 -1.54 11.50
N ILE A 29 18.72 -1.86 10.57
CA ILE A 29 17.55 -1.04 10.25
C ILE A 29 16.60 -0.96 11.45
N LEU A 30 16.25 -2.10 12.04
CA LEU A 30 15.42 -2.17 13.25
C LEU A 30 16.05 -1.42 14.43
N PHE A 31 17.37 -1.53 14.61
CA PHE A 31 18.08 -0.76 15.63
C PHE A 31 18.00 0.75 15.37
N ASN A 32 18.21 1.21 14.14
CA ASN A 32 18.09 2.62 13.80
C ASN A 32 16.66 3.16 14.01
N ILE A 33 15.64 2.38 13.68
CA ILE A 33 14.24 2.77 13.87
C ILE A 33 13.87 2.81 15.36
N LEU A 34 14.15 1.73 16.11
CA LEU A 34 13.67 1.55 17.49
C LEU A 34 14.52 2.29 18.53
N VAL A 35 15.81 2.53 18.25
CA VAL A 35 16.73 3.16 19.21
C VAL A 35 17.05 4.59 18.81
N LYS A 36 17.32 4.86 17.52
CA LYS A 36 17.68 6.21 17.06
C LYS A 36 16.46 7.03 16.63
N HIS A 37 15.28 6.42 16.50
CA HIS A 37 14.04 7.08 16.03
C HIS A 37 14.23 7.85 14.71
N ASP A 38 15.10 7.34 13.83
CA ASP A 38 15.45 8.01 12.60
C ASP A 38 14.52 7.59 11.45
N TYR A 39 13.56 8.45 11.12
CA TYR A 39 12.60 8.25 10.03
C TYR A 39 13.27 8.24 8.65
N SER A 40 14.46 8.83 8.48
CA SER A 40 15.17 8.79 7.19
C SER A 40 15.68 7.38 6.88
N SER A 41 16.12 6.64 7.91
CA SER A 41 16.47 5.21 7.82
C SER A 41 15.28 4.33 7.43
N LEU A 42 14.06 4.71 7.81
CA LEU A 42 12.83 3.98 7.45
C LEU A 42 12.51 4.13 5.94
N GLY A 43 12.74 5.33 5.37
CA GLY A 43 12.59 5.54 3.93
C GLY A 43 13.52 4.66 3.10
N GLU A 44 14.80 4.56 3.48
CA GLU A 44 15.77 3.67 2.81
C GLU A 44 15.42 2.19 2.95
N PHE A 45 14.80 1.79 4.06
CA PHE A 45 14.24 0.45 4.22
C PHE A 45 13.10 0.20 3.23
N HIS A 46 12.10 1.08 3.18
CA HIS A 46 10.97 0.93 2.27
C HIS A 46 11.36 0.91 0.79
N LYS A 47 12.47 1.57 0.39
CA LYS A 47 13.00 1.46 -0.98
C LYS A 47 13.54 0.07 -1.33
N LYS A 48 13.93 -0.72 -0.33
CA LYS A 48 14.55 -2.05 -0.51
C LYS A 48 13.63 -3.20 -0.11
N THR A 49 12.48 -2.92 0.49
CA THR A 49 11.52 -3.92 0.95
C THR A 49 10.16 -3.74 0.31
N LEU A 50 9.54 -4.86 -0.06
CA LEU A 50 8.14 -4.89 -0.43
C LEU A 50 7.31 -5.31 0.80
N PHE A 51 6.38 -4.46 1.21
CA PHE A 51 5.40 -4.83 2.23
C PHE A 51 4.36 -5.78 1.62
N ILE A 52 4.08 -6.88 2.31
CA ILE A 52 3.03 -7.83 1.95
C ILE A 52 2.04 -7.88 3.11
N GLY A 53 0.91 -7.19 2.94
CA GLY A 53 -0.22 -7.22 3.86
C GLY A 53 -1.33 -8.12 3.33
N PHE A 54 -1.98 -8.83 4.23
CA PHE A 54 -3.19 -9.60 3.93
C PHE A 54 -4.28 -9.22 4.91
N MET A 55 -5.46 -8.92 4.38
CA MET A 55 -6.62 -8.58 5.18
C MET A 55 -7.89 -8.96 4.42
N HIS A 56 -8.91 -9.44 5.11
CA HIS A 56 -10.21 -9.72 4.50
C HIS A 56 -10.84 -8.40 4.07
N PHE A 57 -11.46 -8.34 2.89
CA PHE A 57 -12.23 -7.17 2.49
C PHE A 57 -13.50 -7.06 3.34
N GLN A 58 -13.90 -5.81 3.59
CA GLN A 58 -15.17 -5.51 4.24
C GLN A 58 -16.26 -5.34 3.19
N ASP A 59 -17.50 -5.56 3.59
CA ASP A 59 -18.73 -5.33 2.86
C ASP A 59 -19.72 -4.54 3.73
N LEU A 60 -20.92 -4.32 3.21
CA LEU A 60 -21.96 -3.53 3.88
C LEU A 60 -22.45 -4.13 5.20
N TYR A 61 -22.28 -5.44 5.42
CA TYR A 61 -22.78 -6.16 6.60
C TYR A 61 -21.72 -6.34 7.68
N ASN A 62 -20.43 -6.20 7.36
CA ASN A 62 -19.30 -6.34 8.30
C ASN A 62 -18.39 -5.10 8.36
N TYR A 63 -18.93 -3.94 8.00
CA TYR A 63 -18.18 -2.68 8.02
C TYR A 63 -17.85 -2.25 9.46
N ASP A 64 -16.55 -2.21 9.75
CA ASP A 64 -15.95 -1.86 11.04
C ASP A 64 -15.10 -0.60 10.86
N ILE A 65 -15.53 0.49 11.48
CA ILE A 65 -14.89 1.80 11.43
C ILE A 65 -13.51 1.77 12.09
N ALA A 66 -13.33 1.05 13.19
CA ALA A 66 -12.04 0.99 13.88
C ALA A 66 -10.97 0.35 12.99
N ARG A 67 -11.36 -0.61 12.15
CA ARG A 67 -10.48 -1.20 11.14
C ARG A 67 -10.15 -0.21 10.02
N VAL A 68 -11.12 0.58 9.59
CA VAL A 68 -10.94 1.63 8.56
C VAL A 68 -9.98 2.73 9.03
N GLU A 69 -10.04 3.14 10.29
CA GLU A 69 -9.12 4.12 10.89
C GLU A 69 -7.65 3.66 10.90
N ARG A 70 -7.41 2.34 10.79
CA ARG A 70 -6.08 1.72 10.77
C ARG A 70 -5.76 1.10 9.40
N CYS A 71 -6.43 1.55 8.34
CA CYS A 71 -6.20 1.02 7.01
C CYS A 71 -4.76 1.31 6.55
N GLU A 72 -4.18 0.42 5.74
CA GLU A 72 -2.85 0.60 5.16
C GLU A 72 -2.93 0.91 3.65
N ILE A 73 -4.12 0.78 3.05
CA ILE A 73 -4.36 0.97 1.61
C ILE A 73 -5.36 2.11 1.43
N HIS A 74 -4.96 3.14 0.71
CA HIS A 74 -5.76 4.35 0.53
C HIS A 74 -5.76 4.83 -0.92
N TYR A 75 -6.83 5.50 -1.30
CA TYR A 75 -6.95 6.24 -2.54
C TYR A 75 -6.72 7.72 -2.26
N ALA A 76 -5.75 8.32 -2.95
CA ALA A 76 -5.63 9.78 -3.03
C ALA A 76 -6.58 10.28 -4.11
N THR A 77 -7.41 11.28 -3.80
CA THR A 77 -8.38 11.83 -4.74
C THR A 77 -7.98 13.25 -5.19
N PRO A 78 -8.43 13.70 -6.39
CA PRO A 78 -8.04 15.00 -6.94
C PRO A 78 -8.45 16.22 -6.09
N ASP A 79 -9.44 16.06 -5.21
CA ASP A 79 -9.88 17.07 -4.24
C ASP A 79 -9.06 17.08 -2.93
N GLY A 80 -7.96 16.33 -2.88
CA GLY A 80 -7.00 16.33 -1.78
C GLY A 80 -7.34 15.40 -0.62
N ARG A 81 -8.40 14.60 -0.71
CA ARG A 81 -8.74 13.60 0.32
C ARG A 81 -7.90 12.33 0.16
N ILE A 82 -7.67 11.66 1.29
CA ILE A 82 -7.08 10.31 1.37
C ILE A 82 -8.17 9.39 1.92
N ILE A 83 -8.66 8.47 1.11
CA ILE A 83 -9.83 7.65 1.42
C ILE A 83 -9.39 6.19 1.61
N PRO A 84 -9.67 5.56 2.76
CA PRO A 84 -9.35 4.15 2.98
C PRO A 84 -10.00 3.22 1.93
N PHE A 85 -9.33 2.12 1.60
CA PHE A 85 -9.77 1.20 0.55
C PHE A 85 -11.20 0.70 0.75
N CYS A 86 -11.54 0.27 1.97
CA CYS A 86 -12.89 -0.24 2.26
C CYS A 86 -13.93 0.89 2.18
N THR A 87 -13.61 2.10 2.67
CA THR A 87 -14.50 3.26 2.56
C THR A 87 -14.80 3.62 1.10
N PHE A 88 -13.77 3.59 0.25
CA PHE A 88 -13.90 3.90 -1.17
C PHE A 88 -14.73 2.86 -1.93
N ASN A 89 -14.60 1.57 -1.61
CA ASN A 89 -15.23 0.48 -2.36
C ASN A 89 -16.56 -0.01 -1.79
N VAL A 90 -16.76 0.06 -0.46
CA VAL A 90 -17.98 -0.41 0.21
C VAL A 90 -19.08 0.65 0.21
N LEU A 91 -18.70 1.94 0.23
CA LEU A 91 -19.64 3.07 0.20
C LEU A 91 -19.42 3.93 -1.06
N PRO A 92 -19.53 3.34 -2.27
CA PRO A 92 -19.08 4.00 -3.49
C PRO A 92 -19.90 5.25 -3.84
N GLU A 93 -21.18 5.29 -3.51
CA GLU A 93 -22.10 6.40 -3.82
C GLU A 93 -21.73 7.68 -3.04
N ILE A 94 -21.02 7.52 -1.91
CA ILE A 94 -20.56 8.63 -1.07
C ILE A 94 -19.18 9.11 -1.51
N TYR A 95 -18.30 8.20 -1.94
CA TYR A 95 -16.89 8.49 -2.17
C TYR A 95 -16.47 8.31 -3.62
N ARG A 96 -16.45 7.07 -4.12
CA ARG A 96 -15.90 6.76 -5.45
C ARG A 96 -16.69 7.43 -6.55
N ASP A 97 -18.00 7.24 -6.58
CA ASP A 97 -18.83 7.58 -7.72
C ASP A 97 -18.91 9.11 -7.88
N ARG A 98 -19.01 9.85 -6.76
CA ARG A 98 -18.93 11.33 -6.77
C ARG A 98 -17.60 11.86 -7.31
N ILE A 99 -16.49 11.25 -6.90
CA ILE A 99 -15.16 11.64 -7.40
C ILE A 99 -15.02 11.33 -8.89
N GLN A 100 -15.47 10.15 -9.32
CA GLN A 100 -15.40 9.76 -10.72
C GLN A 100 -16.30 10.60 -11.62
N GLU A 101 -17.48 10.99 -11.15
CA GLU A 101 -18.38 11.89 -11.87
C GLU A 101 -17.77 13.29 -12.01
N GLN A 102 -17.18 13.82 -10.93
CA GLN A 102 -16.63 15.17 -10.91
C GLN A 102 -15.31 15.31 -11.69
N PHE A 103 -14.45 14.30 -11.62
CA PHE A 103 -13.07 14.38 -12.15
C PHE A 103 -12.79 13.39 -13.29
N GLY A 104 -13.74 12.52 -13.61
CA GLY A 104 -13.62 11.60 -14.72
C GLY A 104 -13.57 12.32 -16.07
N VAL A 105 -12.86 11.72 -17.01
CA VAL A 105 -12.84 12.14 -18.41
C VAL A 105 -13.32 10.98 -19.27
N SER A 106 -13.99 11.29 -20.39
CA SER A 106 -14.39 10.24 -21.33
C SER A 106 -13.15 9.59 -21.96
N ILE A 107 -13.31 8.37 -22.48
CA ILE A 107 -12.22 7.67 -23.17
C ILE A 107 -11.77 8.49 -24.37
N GLU A 108 -12.71 9.04 -25.16
CA GLU A 108 -12.42 9.86 -26.34
C GLU A 108 -11.62 11.12 -25.96
N GLU A 109 -12.00 11.78 -24.86
CA GLU A 109 -11.28 12.95 -24.37
C GLU A 109 -9.86 12.59 -23.91
N TRP A 110 -9.72 11.50 -23.17
CA TRP A 110 -8.43 11.02 -22.69
C TRP A 110 -7.48 10.63 -23.85
N GLU A 111 -7.98 9.91 -24.84
CA GLU A 111 -7.21 9.54 -26.04
C GLU A 111 -6.80 10.78 -26.83
N ARG A 112 -7.69 11.78 -26.96
CA ARG A 112 -7.37 13.06 -27.63
C ARG A 112 -6.30 13.85 -26.88
N LYS A 113 -6.35 13.90 -25.54
CA LYS A 113 -5.37 14.62 -24.71
C LYS A 113 -3.99 13.96 -24.70
N THR A 114 -3.95 12.63 -24.71
CA THR A 114 -2.71 11.86 -24.57
C THR A 114 -2.11 11.43 -25.91
N GLY A 115 -2.90 11.42 -26.99
CA GLY A 115 -2.52 10.85 -28.29
C GLY A 115 -2.41 9.32 -28.29
N ARG A 116 -2.74 8.65 -27.17
CA ARG A 116 -2.67 7.19 -27.01
C ARG A 116 -4.05 6.58 -27.20
N LYS A 117 -4.11 5.34 -27.68
CA LYS A 117 -5.35 4.56 -27.70
C LYS A 117 -5.43 3.64 -26.49
N LEU A 118 -6.55 3.68 -25.76
CA LEU A 118 -6.73 2.89 -24.54
C LEU A 118 -6.55 1.39 -24.81
N LYS A 119 -7.00 0.93 -25.99
CA LYS A 119 -6.88 -0.47 -26.44
C LYS A 119 -5.44 -0.97 -26.47
N ASP A 120 -4.46 -0.09 -26.72
CA ASP A 120 -3.05 -0.45 -26.87
C ASP A 120 -2.43 -0.74 -25.49
N ASP A 121 -3.02 -0.21 -24.41
CA ASP A 121 -2.60 -0.44 -23.03
C ASP A 121 -3.26 -1.69 -22.40
N ILE A 122 -4.23 -2.31 -23.07
CA ILE A 122 -4.91 -3.51 -22.57
C ILE A 122 -3.99 -4.73 -22.70
N TYR A 123 -3.28 -5.05 -21.62
CA TYR A 123 -2.49 -6.28 -21.54
C TYR A 123 -3.37 -7.49 -21.21
N ARG A 124 -3.67 -8.34 -22.20
CA ARG A 124 -4.41 -9.60 -21.99
C ARG A 124 -3.47 -10.69 -21.45
N VAL A 125 -3.54 -10.93 -20.15
CA VAL A 125 -2.74 -11.97 -19.45
C VAL A 125 -3.28 -13.40 -19.69
N VAL A 126 -4.42 -13.57 -20.36
CA VAL A 126 -5.03 -14.89 -20.58
C VAL A 126 -4.20 -15.69 -21.58
N ARG A 127 -3.17 -16.39 -21.09
CA ARG A 127 -2.63 -17.55 -21.78
C ARG A 127 -3.71 -18.62 -21.75
N ARG A 128 -4.11 -19.14 -22.92
CA ARG A 128 -4.97 -20.33 -22.98
C ARG A 128 -4.35 -21.39 -22.07
N PRO A 129 -5.15 -22.07 -21.22
CA PRO A 129 -4.69 -23.29 -20.56
C PRO A 129 -4.17 -24.22 -21.65
N ARG A 130 -2.98 -24.80 -21.46
CA ARG A 130 -2.54 -25.94 -22.26
C ARG A 130 -3.34 -27.16 -21.86
#